data_AF-A0A359G4S2-F1
#
_entry.id   AF-A0A359G4S2-F1
#
_cell.length_a   1.000
_cell.length_b   1.000
_cell.length_c   1.000
_cell.angle_alpha   90.00
_cell.angle_beta   90.00
_cell.angle_gamma   90.00
#
_symmetry.space_group_name_H-M   'P 1'
#
loop_
_entity.id
_entity.type
_entity.pdbx_description
1 polymer ?
#
loop_
_entity_poly.entity_id
_entity_poly.type
_entity_poly.pdbx_seq_one_letter_code
_entity_poly.pdbx_strand_id
1 'polypeptide(L)'
;MQGELYLYHPSDPCCPASDSLWGVYDRTTSGAVRLETSSRDLCGFRFWHPLPAACRYARLATRSELRDYTAALAFYECRAYLRK
;
A
#
# COMPACT_ATOMS: atom_id res chain seq x y z
N MET A 1 -0.02 2.42 12.64
CA MET A 1 1.35 2.65 13.15
C MET A 1 2.32 2.64 11.98
N GLN A 2 3.51 3.25 12.13
CA GLN A 2 4.53 3.21 11.09
C GLN A 2 4.87 1.76 10.73
N GLY A 3 4.97 1.47 9.43
CA GLY A 3 5.22 0.13 8.91
C GLY A 3 3.98 -0.77 8.79
N GLU A 4 2.81 -0.34 9.27
CA GLU A 4 1.58 -1.12 9.09
C GLU A 4 1.03 -0.99 7.68
N LEU A 5 0.54 -2.11 7.15
CA LEU A 5 -0.11 -2.19 5.86
C LEU A 5 -1.60 -1.90 5.99
N TYR A 6 -2.08 -0.95 5.22
CA TYR A 6 -3.50 -0.62 5.09
C TYR A 6 -3.98 -0.80 3.66
N LEU A 7 -5.27 -1.09 3.53
CA LEU A 7 -6.01 -1.01 2.29
C LEU A 7 -6.78 0.31 2.29
N TYR A 8 -6.53 1.15 1.29
CA TYR A 8 -7.11 2.47 1.12
C TYR A 8 -8.10 2.48 -0.04
N HIS A 9 -9.27 3.04 0.19
CA HIS A 9 -10.35 3.01 -0.79
C HIS A 9 -11.09 4.37 -0.91
N PRO A 10 -11.51 4.80 -2.11
CA PRO A 10 -12.17 6.09 -2.29
C PRO A 10 -13.61 6.16 -1.77
N SER A 11 -14.38 5.08 -1.88
CA SER A 11 -15.84 5.08 -1.66
C SER A 11 -16.36 3.95 -0.77
N ASP A 12 -15.86 2.73 -0.94
CA ASP A 12 -16.19 1.57 -0.11
C ASP A 12 -15.45 1.57 1.25
N PRO A 13 -16.17 1.64 2.40
CA PRO A 13 -15.56 1.58 3.72
C PRO A 13 -14.97 0.22 4.09
N CYS A 14 -15.40 -0.88 3.45
CA CYS A 14 -14.85 -2.22 3.70
C CYS A 14 -13.42 -2.38 3.16
N CYS A 15 -13.00 -1.50 2.24
CA CYS A 15 -11.70 -1.53 1.58
C CYS A 15 -11.38 -2.94 1.04
N PRO A 16 -12.15 -3.43 0.05
CA PRO A 16 -11.94 -4.75 -0.53
C PRO A 16 -10.57 -4.82 -1.23
N ALA A 17 -9.84 -5.90 -1.00
CA ALA A 17 -8.50 -6.15 -1.55
C ALA A 17 -8.37 -5.97 -3.07
N SER A 18 -9.42 -6.36 -3.81
CA SER A 18 -9.43 -6.34 -5.27
C SER A 18 -9.47 -4.94 -5.90
N ASP A 19 -9.95 -3.92 -5.17
CA ASP A 19 -10.12 -2.56 -5.69
C ASP A 19 -9.46 -1.48 -4.79
N SER A 20 -8.81 -1.90 -3.71
CA SER A 20 -8.11 -0.98 -2.81
C SER A 20 -6.68 -0.73 -3.26
N LEU A 21 -6.18 0.45 -2.89
CA LEU A 21 -4.75 0.70 -2.87
C LEU A 21 -4.15 0.08 -1.61
N TRP A 22 -3.24 -0.85 -1.77
CA TRP A 22 -2.46 -1.41 -0.68
C TRP A 22 -1.30 -0.47 -0.37
N GLY A 23 -1.09 -0.09 0.88
CA GLY A 23 -0.01 0.84 1.21
C GLY A 23 0.52 0.70 2.63
N VAL A 24 1.85 0.75 2.75
CA VAL A 24 2.56 0.78 4.03
C VAL A 24 2.59 2.21 4.53
N TYR A 25 1.98 2.44 5.70
CA TYR A 25 1.97 3.76 6.33
C TYR A 25 3.36 4.13 6.83
N ASP A 26 3.88 5.27 6.40
CA ASP A 26 5.12 5.85 6.93
C ASP A 26 4.79 6.86 8.04
N ARG A 27 4.23 8.00 7.64
CA ARG A 27 3.97 9.13 8.53
C ARG A 27 2.85 10.02 8.02
N THR A 28 2.39 10.93 8.87
CA THR A 28 1.49 12.01 8.49
C THR A 28 2.24 13.34 8.59
N THR A 29 2.24 14.14 7.53
CA THR A 29 2.89 15.45 7.48
C THR A 29 1.87 16.47 7.02
N SER A 30 1.63 17.50 7.85
CA SER A 30 0.66 18.57 7.56
C SER A 30 -0.74 18.04 7.19
N GLY A 31 -1.20 16.99 7.88
CA GLY A 31 -2.50 16.36 7.66
C GLY A 31 -2.56 15.40 6.46
N ALA A 32 -1.50 15.28 5.66
CA ALA A 32 -1.43 14.34 4.55
C ALA A 32 -0.66 13.06 4.93
N VAL A 33 -1.28 11.91 4.70
CA VAL A 33 -0.65 10.60 4.89
C VAL A 33 0.41 10.37 3.80
N ARG A 34 1.60 9.92 4.21
CA ARG A 34 2.68 9.46 3.35
C ARG A 34 2.79 7.94 3.43
N LEU A 35 2.98 7.33 2.27
CA LEU A 35 3.17 5.90 2.13
C LEU A 35 4.65 5.62 1.79
N GLU A 36 5.21 4.64 2.48
CA GLU A 36 6.55 4.12 2.18
C GLU A 36 6.51 3.37 0.85
N THR A 37 5.58 2.42 0.72
CA THR A 37 5.30 1.68 -0.51
C THR A 37 3.80 1.57 -0.74
N SER A 38 3.38 1.49 -2.00
CA SER A 38 2.01 1.12 -2.34
C SER A 38 1.90 0.34 -3.64
N SER A 39 0.81 -0.41 -3.78
CA SER A 39 0.45 -1.15 -4.99
C SER A 39 -1.07 -1.27 -5.14
N ARG A 40 -1.56 -1.33 -6.39
CA ARG A 40 -2.97 -1.63 -6.71
C ARG A 40 -3.17 -3.06 -7.21
N ASP A 41 -2.11 -3.68 -7.72
CA ASP A 41 -2.17 -4.94 -8.46
C ASP A 41 -1.18 -5.98 -7.93
N LEU A 42 -0.43 -5.64 -6.88
CA LEU A 42 0.66 -6.45 -6.32
C LEU A 42 1.74 -6.83 -7.36
N CYS A 43 1.81 -6.10 -8.47
CA CYS A 43 2.78 -6.31 -9.55
C CYS A 43 3.69 -5.10 -9.72
N GLY A 44 3.11 -3.89 -9.65
CA GLY A 44 3.81 -2.61 -9.68
C GLY A 44 3.81 -1.95 -8.31
N PHE A 45 4.94 -1.36 -7.94
CA PHE A 45 5.09 -0.66 -6.67
C PHE A 45 5.54 0.78 -6.87
N ARG A 46 4.97 1.67 -6.07
CA ARG A 46 5.39 3.07 -5.94
C ARG A 46 5.95 3.28 -4.54
N PHE A 47 6.97 4.13 -4.45
CA PHE A 47 7.68 4.38 -3.20
C PHE A 47 7.56 5.86 -2.80
N TRP A 48 7.57 6.12 -1.50
CA TRP A 48 7.74 7.46 -0.89
C TRP A 48 6.83 8.54 -1.47
N HIS A 49 5.53 8.28 -1.52
CA HIS A 49 4.56 9.20 -2.13
C HIS A 49 3.39 9.50 -1.19
N PRO A 50 2.67 10.61 -1.40
CA PRO A 50 1.47 10.87 -0.60
C PRO A 50 0.37 9.87 -0.96
N LEU A 51 -0.47 9.56 0.03
CA LEU A 51 -1.74 8.86 -0.19
C LEU A 51 -2.58 9.70 -1.18
N PRO A 52 -3.19 9.08 -2.22
CA PRO A 52 -4.07 9.81 -3.11
C PRO A 52 -5.22 10.47 -2.34
N ALA A 53 -5.46 11.75 -2.58
CA ALA A 53 -6.51 12.52 -1.89
C ALA A 53 -7.94 11.97 -2.12
N ALA A 54 -8.12 11.14 -3.14
CA ALA A 54 -9.38 10.46 -3.41
C ALA A 54 -9.69 9.35 -2.39
N CYS A 55 -8.68 8.77 -1.72
CA CYS A 55 -8.88 7.72 -0.71
C CYS A 55 -9.47 8.32 0.57
N ARG A 56 -10.67 7.87 0.95
CA ARG A 56 -11.40 8.35 2.12
C ARG A 56 -11.47 7.33 3.25
N TYR A 57 -11.38 6.06 2.89
CA TYR A 57 -11.47 4.94 3.82
C TYR A 57 -10.14 4.20 3.88
N ALA A 58 -9.84 3.67 5.07
CA ALA A 58 -8.68 2.85 5.32
C ALA A 58 -9.06 1.71 6.25
N ARG A 59 -8.58 0.50 5.95
CA ARG A 59 -8.69 -0.66 6.82
C ARG A 59 -7.32 -1.28 7.00
N LEU A 60 -6.99 -1.70 8.22
CA LEU A 60 -5.77 -2.47 8.47
C LEU A 60 -5.84 -3.81 7.69
N ALA A 61 -4.74 -4.17 7.03
CA ALA A 61 -4.65 -5.43 6.33
C ALA A 61 -4.78 -6.61 7.31
N THR A 62 -5.43 -7.67 6.84
CA THR A 62 -5.40 -8.98 7.50
C THR A 62 -4.02 -9.60 7.38
N ARG A 63 -3.76 -10.67 8.15
CA ARG A 63 -2.48 -11.40 8.06
C ARG A 63 -2.23 -12.02 6.68
N SER A 64 -3.27 -12.55 6.04
CA SER A 64 -3.14 -13.12 4.69
C SER A 64 -2.80 -12.03 3.67
N GLU A 65 -3.50 -10.90 3.75
CA GLU A 65 -3.19 -9.73 2.91
C GLU A 65 -1.73 -9.27 3.13
N LEU A 66 -1.29 -9.08 4.38
CA LEU A 66 0.09 -8.70 4.68
C LEU A 66 1.12 -9.66 4.07
N ARG A 67 0.89 -10.96 4.17
CA ARG A 67 1.74 -11.98 3.56
C ARG A 67 1.80 -11.82 2.04
N ASP A 68 0.66 -11.65 1.39
CA ASP A 68 0.57 -11.56 -0.07
C ASP A 68 1.27 -10.28 -0.57
N TYR A 69 1.08 -9.15 0.12
CA TYR A 69 1.78 -7.89 -0.17
C TYR A 69 3.30 -8.01 0.00
N THR A 70 3.75 -8.63 1.09
CA THR A 70 5.19 -8.79 1.39
C THR A 70 5.87 -9.67 0.36
N ALA A 71 5.24 -10.79 -0.03
CA ALA A 71 5.75 -11.68 -1.07
C ALA A 71 5.86 -10.97 -2.43
N ALA A 72 4.82 -10.20 -2.79
CA ALA A 72 4.79 -9.41 -4.01
C ALA A 72 5.87 -8.32 -4.05
N LEU A 73 6.06 -7.58 -2.95
CA LEU A 73 7.09 -6.53 -2.84
C LEU A 73 8.50 -7.13 -2.97
N ALA A 74 8.78 -8.23 -2.26
CA ALA A 74 10.07 -8.91 -2.36
C ALA A 74 10.35 -9.38 -3.80
N PHE A 75 9.34 -9.96 -4.46
CA PHE A 75 9.48 -10.36 -5.86
C PHE A 75 9.74 -9.17 -6.80
N TYR A 76 9.01 -8.06 -6.59
CA TYR A 76 9.21 -6.83 -7.35
C TYR A 76 10.63 -6.28 -7.19
N GLU A 77 11.15 -6.19 -5.96
CA GLU A 77 12.49 -5.68 -5.70
C GLU A 77 13.58 -6.57 -6.29
N CYS A 78 13.48 -7.90 -6.16
CA CYS A 78 14.40 -8.83 -6.80
C CYS A 78 14.44 -8.63 -8.32
N ARG A 79 13.27 -8.50 -8.95
CA ARG A 79 13.18 -8.27 -10.41
C ARG A 79 13.71 -6.90 -10.81
N ALA A 80 13.48 -5.86 -10.00
CA ALA A 80 13.99 -4.52 -10.25
C ALA A 80 15.51 -4.44 -10.11
N TYR A 81 16.08 -5.20 -9.15
CA TYR A 81 17.53 -5.28 -8.96
C TYR A 81 18.23 -5.95 -10.14
N LEU A 82 17.68 -7.06 -10.66
CA LEU A 82 18.23 -7.77 -11.83
C LEU A 82 18.19 -6.97 -13.15
N ARG A 83 17.54 -5.81 -13.16
CA ARG A 83 17.43 -4.93 -14.33
C ARG A 83 18.38 -3.72 -14.26
N LYS A 84 19.14 -3.59 -13.18
CA LYS A 84 20.20 -2.59 -13.02
C LYS A 84 21.53 -3.22 -13.35
#